data_AF-A0A373VK95-F1
#
_entry.id   AF-A0A373VK95-F1
#
_cell.length_a   1.000
_cell.length_b   1.000
_cell.length_c   1.000
_cell.angle_alpha   90.00
_cell.angle_beta   90.00
_cell.angle_gamma   90.00
#
_symmetry.space_group_name_H-M   'P 1'
#
loop_
_entity.id
_entity.type
_entity.pdbx_description
1 polymer ?
#
loop_
_entity_poly.entity_id
_entity_poly.type
_entity_poly.pdbx_seq_one_letter_code
_entity_poly.pdbx_strand_id
1 'polypeptide(L)' 'MDYRDKKPRYKGICPVCGKTNWICKSIAMELGVNTGIGHCLGCNTFLNVKFNEERQEMDLEIYEDYVKRTSEKEE' A
#
# COMPACT_ATOMS: atom_id res chain seq x y z
N MET A 1 -3.43 4.13 -29.47
CA MET A 1 -1.97 4.16 -29.24
C MET A 1 -1.76 3.90 -27.76
N ASP A 2 -1.08 2.79 -27.49
CA ASP A 2 -0.91 2.11 -26.20
C ASP A 2 -0.38 3.05 -25.10
N TYR A 3 -1.26 3.63 -24.27
CA TYR A 3 -0.88 4.43 -23.08
C TYR A 3 -0.43 3.45 -21.99
N ARG A 4 0.68 2.76 -22.26
CA ARG A 4 1.31 1.81 -21.34
C ARG A 4 1.44 2.51 -20.01
N ASP A 5 0.85 1.89 -19.00
CA ASP A 5 1.01 2.15 -17.57
C ASP A 5 2.50 2.19 -17.17
N LYS A 6 3.22 3.25 -17.57
CA LYS A 6 4.61 3.55 -17.18
C LYS A 6 4.69 4.06 -15.74
N LYS A 7 3.62 3.90 -14.94
CA LYS A 7 3.67 4.29 -13.54
C LYS A 7 4.67 3.39 -12.82
N PRO A 8 5.65 3.95 -12.11
CA PRO A 8 6.59 3.16 -11.33
C PRO A 8 5.79 2.30 -10.34
N ARG A 9 6.08 0.99 -10.36
CA ARG A 9 5.51 0.02 -9.44
C ARG A 9 6.48 -0.21 -8.32
N TYR A 10 5.98 -0.12 -7.11
CA TYR A 10 6.77 -0.29 -5.90
C TYR A 10 6.42 -1.64 -5.29
N LYS A 11 7.44 -2.29 -4.75
CA LYS A 11 7.32 -3.61 -4.15
C LYS A 11 6.67 -3.49 -2.79
N GLY A 12 5.64 -4.29 -2.52
CA GLY A 12 5.08 -4.46 -1.18
C GLY A 12 4.82 -5.94 -0.87
N ILE A 13 5.28 -6.40 0.29
CA ILE A 13 5.15 -7.81 0.69
C ILE A 13 3.94 -7.95 1.59
N CYS A 14 3.00 -8.83 1.23
CA CYS A 14 1.82 -9.05 2.06
C CYS A 14 2.24 -9.65 3.42
N PRO A 15 1.84 -9.05 4.56
CA PRO A 15 2.20 -9.55 5.88
C PRO A 15 1.51 -10.88 6.24
N VAL A 16 0.44 -11.26 5.52
CA VAL A 16 -0.33 -12.49 5.79
C VAL A 16 0.18 -13.68 4.99
N CYS A 17 0.31 -13.53 3.66
CA CYS A 17 0.69 -14.65 2.78
C CYS A 17 2.14 -14.58 2.27
N GLY A 18 2.89 -13.53 2.59
CA GLY A 18 4.25 -13.33 2.10
C GLY A 18 4.37 -13.04 0.60
N LYS A 19 3.25 -12.97 -0.14
CA LYS A 19 3.26 -12.69 -1.58
C LYS A 19 3.73 -11.27 -1.85
N THR A 20 4.59 -11.12 -2.85
CA THR A 20 5.00 -9.80 -3.36
C THR A 20 3.90 -9.22 -4.24
N ASN A 21 3.44 -8.02 -3.91
CA ASN A 21 2.51 -7.20 -4.68
C ASN A 21 3.29 -6.03 -5.31
N TRP A 22 3.02 -5.74 -6.57
CA TRP A 22 3.60 -4.61 -7.30
C TRP A 22 2.54 -3.52 -7.43
N ILE A 23 2.70 -2.45 -6.67
CA ILE A 23 1.65 -1.44 -6.47
C ILE A 23 2.09 -0.11 -7.09
N CYS A 24 1.23 0.48 -7.90
CA CYS A 24 1.45 1.84 -8.42
C CYS A 24 1.09 2.86 -7.34
N LYS A 25 1.78 4.00 -7.31
CA LYS A 25 1.31 5.16 -6.53
C LYS A 25 -0.07 5.59 -7.03
N SER A 26 -0.99 5.80 -6.10
CA SER A 26 -2.26 6.46 -6.37
C SER A 26 -2.03 7.96 -6.58
N ILE A 27 -3.02 8.65 -7.16
CA ILE A 27 -2.96 10.12 -7.33
C ILE A 27 -2.79 10.81 -5.97
N ALA A 28 -3.41 10.29 -4.90
CA ALA A 28 -3.26 10.81 -3.55
C ALA A 28 -1.81 10.68 -3.03
N MET A 29 -1.13 9.56 -3.31
CA MET A 29 0.29 9.38 -2.99
C MET A 29 1.20 10.30 -3.80
N GLU A 30 0.85 10.58 -5.06
CA GLU A 30 1.59 11.56 -5.88
C GLU A 30 1.42 13.00 -5.35
N LEU A 31 0.32 13.29 -4.65
CA LEU A 31 0.02 14.59 -4.03
C LEU A 31 0.52 14.72 -2.58
N GLY A 32 1.27 13.74 -2.07
CA GLY A 32 1.89 13.78 -0.73
C GLY A 32 1.14 13.01 0.36
N VAL A 33 -0.02 12.40 0.06
CA VAL A 33 -0.69 11.48 0.98
C VAL A 33 -0.09 10.09 0.78
N ASN A 34 1.04 9.82 1.45
CA ASN A 34 1.80 8.56 1.34
C ASN A 34 1.05 7.31 1.86
N THR A 35 -0.27 7.32 1.93
CA THR A 35 -1.13 6.23 2.41
C THR A 35 -2.21 5.90 1.39
N GLY A 36 -2.71 4.67 1.44
CA GLY A 36 -3.76 4.17 0.57
C GLY A 36 -4.26 2.81 1.05
N ILE A 37 -5.27 2.30 0.37
CA ILE A 37 -5.91 1.02 0.70
C ILE A 37 -5.89 0.10 -0.50
N GLY A 38 -5.81 -1.21 -0.27
CA GLY A 38 -5.82 -2.19 -1.34
C GLY A 38 -6.03 -3.61 -0.85
N HIS A 39 -6.16 -4.54 -1.80
CA HIS A 39 -6.26 -5.96 -1.50
C HIS A 39 -5.00 -6.70 -1.96
N CYS A 40 -4.60 -7.72 -1.21
CA CYS A 40 -3.53 -8.60 -1.66
C CYS A 40 -3.98 -9.44 -2.87
N LEU A 41 -3.17 -9.49 -3.92
CA LEU A 41 -3.42 -10.32 -5.12
C LEU A 41 -3.20 -11.84 -4.89
N GLY A 42 -2.94 -12.26 -3.65
CA GLY A 42 -2.73 -13.66 -3.27
C GLY A 42 -3.85 -14.19 -2.40
N CYS A 43 -3.99 -13.62 -1.21
CA CYS A 43 -4.96 -14.04 -0.20
C CYS A 43 -6.21 -13.13 -0.12
N ASN A 44 -6.30 -12.09 -0.95
CA ASN A 44 -7.40 -11.11 -0.97
C ASN A 44 -7.60 -10.32 0.34
N THR A 45 -6.69 -10.44 1.31
CA THR A 45 -6.72 -9.68 2.56
C THR A 45 -6.72 -8.18 2.28
N PHE A 46 -7.53 -7.45 3.04
CA PHE A 46 -7.61 -6.00 2.99
C PHE A 46 -6.43 -5.37 3.74
N LEU A 47 -5.67 -4.52 3.04
CA LEU A 47 -4.41 -3.98 3.49
C LEU A 47 -4.41 -2.45 3.42
N ASN A 48 -3.83 -1.82 4.43
CA ASN A 48 -3.34 -0.46 4.32
C ASN A 48 -1.97 -0.49 3.62
N VAL A 49 -1.77 0.43 2.69
CA VAL A 49 -0.59 0.57 1.85
C VAL A 49 0.04 1.91 2.16
N LYS A 50 1.28 1.91 2.64
CA LYS A 50 2.04 3.11 2.91
C LYS A 50 3.26 3.17 2.02
N PHE A 51 3.45 4.28 1.32
CA PHE A 51 4.64 4.48 0.53
C PHE A 51 5.81 4.89 1.44
N ASN A 52 6.91 4.16 1.34
CA ASN A 52 8.16 4.44 2.03
C ASN A 52 9.11 5.15 1.07
N GLU A 53 9.27 6.46 1.24
CA GLU A 53 10.07 7.29 0.35
C GLU A 53 11.57 6.97 0.41
N GLU A 54 12.08 6.55 1.56
CA GLU A 54 13.51 6.22 1.74
C GLU A 54 13.88 4.94 0.99
N ARG A 55 13.03 3.92 1.10
CA ARG A 55 13.27 2.60 0.49
C ARG A 55 12.74 2.47 -0.93
N GLN A 56 11.88 3.41 -1.37
CA GLN A 56 11.09 3.27 -2.59
C GLN A 56 10.32 1.93 -2.60
N GLU A 57 9.67 1.61 -1.48
CA GLU A 57 8.90 0.38 -1.27
C GLU A 57 7.51 0.72 -0.70
N MET A 58 6.60 -0.24 -0.76
CA MET A 58 5.25 -0.14 -0.19
C MET A 58 5.19 -1.01 1.06
N ASP A 59 5.08 -0.36 2.22
CA ASP A 59 4.78 -1.04 3.47
C ASP A 59 3.31 -1.45 3.47
N LEU A 60 3.06 -2.74 3.68
CA LEU A 60 1.74 -3.33 3.72
C LEU A 60 1.42 -3.79 5.15
N GLU A 61 0.32 -3.31 5.69
CA GLU A 61 -0.19 -3.72 6.99
C GLU A 61 -1.66 -4.13 6.87
N ILE A 62 -2.15 -4.96 7.78
CA ILE A 62 -3.56 -5.36 7.81
C ILE A 62 -4.39 -4.12 8.16
N TYR A 63 -5.41 -3.82 7.35
CA TYR A 63 -6.17 -2.57 7.52
C TYR A 63 -6.84 -2.48 8.91
N GLU A 64 -7.31 -3.59 9.46
CA GLU A 64 -7.89 -3.62 10.81
C GLU A 64 -6.88 -3.23 11.89
N ASP A 65 -5.61 -3.62 11.74
CA ASP A 65 -4.52 -3.24 12.67
C ASP A 65 -4.20 -1.75 12.55
N TYR A 66 -4.15 -1.25 11.31
CA TYR A 66 -3.97 0.18 11.01
C TYR A 66 -5.06 1.03 11.67
N VAL A 67 -6.33 0.63 11.52
CA VAL A 67 -7.48 1.36 12.10
C VAL A 67 -7.38 1.37 13.61
N LYS A 68 -7.20 0.21 14.26
CA LYS A 68 -7.07 0.14 15.73
C LYS A 68 -6.00 1.12 16.25
N ARG A 69 -4.81 1.06 15.66
CA ARG A 69 -3.67 1.92 16.03
C ARG A 69 -3.92 3.41 15.82
N THR A 70 -4.71 3.77 14.81
CA THR A 70 -5.03 5.17 14.49
C THR A 70 -6.13 5.68 15.40
N SER A 71 -7.14 4.85 15.70
CA SER A 71 -8.21 5.16 16.65
C SER A 71 -7.65 5.41 18.06
N GLU A 72 -6.66 4.62 18.50
CA GLU A 72 -6.00 4.80 19.80
C GLU A 72 -5.15 6.08 19.91
N LYS A 73 -4.85 6.77 18.79
CA LYS A 73 -4.06 8.01 18.79
C LYS A 73 -4.91 9.28 18.84
N GLU A 74 -6.23 9.16 18.74
CA GLU A 74 -7.17 10.28 18.78
C GLU A 74 -7.90 10.41 20.14
N GLU A 75 -7.46 9.68 21.17
CA GLU A 75 -7.96 9.78 22.57
C GLU A 75 -6.94 10.44 23.52
#